data_AF-A0A1E9G6K7-F1
#
_entry.id   AF-A0A1E9G6K7-F1
#
_cell.length_a   1.000
_cell.length_b   1.000
_cell.length_c   1.000
_cell.angle_alpha   90.00
_cell.angle_beta   90.00
_cell.angle_gamma   90.00
#
_symmetry.space_group_name_H-M   'P 1'
#
loop_
_entity.id
_entity.type
_entity.pdbx_description
1 polymer ?
#
loop_
_entity_poly.entity_id
_entity_poly.type
_entity_poly.pdbx_seq_one_letter_code
_entity_poly.pdbx_strand_id
1 'polypeptide(L)'
;MLNKEDYTEEIGLIENQNYVEAELYPIVADIIKPTLKDSLSKRYVFGRRKSNMGQIYYGLSNFPDIVILDKTYENKSRKSIKNKEWKKLRGCVEVKNLKYPLITEEKIKSTLSNSSEHLTREMGQLIGDLLWYKKVIYTNGIEWRFLSLDDREEIDNTIIEMVNKRIESEKEGNSFDWWKNIKDLSFSYTDICLSKDCIQEWDEFVKKVKEIEW
;
A
#
# COMPACT_ATOMS: atom_id res chain seq x y z
N MET A 1 18.36 -9.65 4.06
CA MET A 1 18.18 -8.20 3.85
C MET A 1 19.39 -7.77 3.07
N LEU A 2 19.23 -6.91 2.05
CA LEU A 2 20.37 -6.24 1.42
C LEU A 2 21.20 -5.54 2.51
N ASN A 3 22.52 -5.46 2.34
CA ASN A 3 23.37 -4.64 3.21
C ASN A 3 23.34 -3.17 2.73
N LYS A 4 24.00 -2.27 3.47
CA LYS A 4 23.98 -0.85 3.18
C LYS A 4 24.68 -0.54 1.86
N GLU A 5 25.81 -1.18 1.63
CA GLU A 5 26.67 -0.98 0.47
C GLU A 5 25.93 -1.35 -0.82
N ASP A 6 25.38 -2.56 -0.88
CA ASP A 6 24.59 -3.07 -2.01
C ASP A 6 23.37 -2.17 -2.27
N TYR A 7 22.66 -1.75 -1.22
CA TYR A 7 21.51 -0.86 -1.37
C TYR A 7 21.90 0.51 -1.95
N THR A 8 23.00 1.08 -1.44
CA THR A 8 23.51 2.38 -1.89
C THR A 8 23.97 2.31 -3.35
N GLU A 9 24.67 1.24 -3.72
CA GLU A 9 25.11 0.98 -5.09
C GLU A 9 23.90 0.88 -6.03
N GLU A 10 22.94 0.02 -5.72
CA GLU A 10 21.74 -0.18 -6.56
C GLU A 10 20.92 1.11 -6.73
N ILE A 11 20.75 1.91 -5.67
CA ILE A 11 20.09 3.22 -5.77
C ILE A 11 20.84 4.14 -6.74
N GLY A 12 22.18 4.15 -6.69
CA GLY A 12 23.02 4.89 -7.62
C GLY A 12 22.93 4.37 -9.05
N LEU A 13 22.82 3.05 -9.25
CA LEU A 13 22.65 2.44 -10.57
C LEU A 13 21.29 2.78 -11.17
N ILE A 14 20.20 2.72 -10.40
CA ILE A 14 18.86 3.15 -10.86
C ILE A 14 18.89 4.60 -11.30
N GLU A 15 19.51 5.48 -10.51
CA GLU A 15 19.61 6.90 -10.84
C GLU A 15 20.35 7.15 -12.16
N ASN A 16 21.44 6.41 -12.40
CA ASN A 16 22.32 6.67 -13.53
C ASN A 16 22.01 5.85 -14.79
N GLN A 17 21.38 4.68 -14.67
CA GLN A 17 21.22 3.73 -15.77
C GLN A 17 19.77 3.59 -16.24
N ASN A 18 18.80 3.56 -15.32
CA ASN A 18 17.39 3.33 -15.64
C ASN A 18 16.46 3.95 -14.58
N TYR A 19 16.24 5.26 -14.67
CA TYR A 19 15.44 6.02 -13.70
C TYR A 19 13.94 5.74 -13.89
N VAL A 20 13.48 4.59 -13.41
CA VAL A 20 12.06 4.18 -13.43
C VAL A 20 11.68 3.53 -12.09
N GLU A 21 10.48 3.84 -11.60
CA GLU A 21 9.93 3.35 -10.34
C GLU A 21 10.04 1.83 -10.17
N ALA A 22 9.85 1.08 -11.25
CA ALA A 22 9.82 -0.39 -11.21
C ALA A 22 11.16 -1.03 -10.80
N GLU A 23 12.28 -0.32 -10.98
CA GLU A 23 13.60 -0.83 -10.54
C GLU A 23 13.72 -0.83 -9.01
N LEU A 24 12.95 -0.01 -8.30
CA LEU A 24 12.94 0.00 -6.83
C LEU A 24 12.21 -1.21 -6.26
N TYR A 25 11.27 -1.81 -6.98
CA TYR A 25 10.43 -2.90 -6.47
C TYR A 25 11.23 -4.11 -5.94
N PRO A 26 12.22 -4.68 -6.65
CA PRO A 26 13.02 -5.80 -6.12
C PRO A 26 13.81 -5.42 -4.86
N ILE A 27 14.44 -4.24 -4.85
CA ILE A 27 15.25 -3.74 -3.73
C ILE A 27 14.37 -3.57 -2.49
N VAL A 28 13.25 -2.86 -2.64
CA VAL A 28 12.26 -2.66 -1.58
C VAL A 28 11.75 -4.01 -1.05
N ALA A 29 11.46 -4.95 -1.95
CA ALA A 29 10.99 -6.27 -1.59
C ALA A 29 12.03 -7.08 -0.78
N ASP A 30 13.32 -6.86 -0.99
CA ASP A 30 14.40 -7.55 -0.28
C ASP A 30 14.71 -6.93 1.08
N ILE A 31 14.51 -5.61 1.23
CA ILE A 31 14.52 -4.93 2.52
C ILE A 31 13.42 -5.47 3.43
N ILE A 32 12.19 -5.60 2.93
CA ILE A 32 11.07 -6.05 3.78
C ILE A 32 11.04 -7.57 3.96
N LYS A 33 11.77 -8.34 3.14
CA LYS A 33 11.74 -9.83 3.17
C LYS A 33 11.90 -10.42 4.58
N PRO A 34 12.79 -9.93 5.47
CA PRO A 34 12.93 -10.46 6.83
C PRO A 34 11.70 -10.26 7.72
N THR A 35 10.84 -9.28 7.41
CA THR A 35 9.60 -9.00 8.16
C THR A 35 8.49 -10.00 7.83
N LEU A 36 8.64 -10.77 6.75
CA LEU A 36 7.67 -11.75 6.30
C LEU A 36 7.90 -13.06 7.07
N LYS A 37 7.25 -13.19 8.23
CA LYS A 37 7.21 -14.42 9.04
C LYS A 37 6.80 -15.63 8.17
N ASP A 38 7.07 -16.85 8.64
CA ASP A 38 6.83 -18.09 7.87
C ASP A 38 5.40 -18.30 7.38
N SER A 39 4.41 -17.58 7.91
CA SER A 39 3.02 -17.59 7.47
C SER A 39 2.70 -16.61 6.33
N LEU A 40 3.64 -15.77 5.91
CA LEU A 40 3.39 -14.66 4.98
C LEU A 40 4.13 -14.84 3.65
N SER A 41 3.62 -14.18 2.62
CA SER A 41 4.22 -14.12 1.29
C SER A 41 4.02 -12.74 0.67
N LYS A 42 4.90 -12.37 -0.27
CA LYS A 42 4.74 -11.16 -1.10
C LYS A 42 4.38 -11.53 -2.54
N ARG A 43 3.60 -10.69 -3.21
CA ARG A 43 3.31 -10.78 -4.65
C ARG A 43 3.41 -9.42 -5.28
N TYR A 44 4.14 -9.33 -6.39
CA TYR A 44 4.12 -8.16 -7.25
C TYR A 44 2.78 -8.10 -7.97
N VAL A 45 2.05 -7.00 -7.82
CA VAL A 45 0.75 -6.80 -8.47
C VAL A 45 0.68 -5.49 -9.27
N PHE A 46 1.79 -4.75 -9.35
CA PHE A 46 1.99 -3.71 -10.35
C PHE A 46 1.67 -4.26 -11.75
N GLY A 47 0.96 -3.48 -12.57
CA GLY A 47 0.57 -3.88 -13.93
C GLY A 47 -0.57 -4.90 -14.02
N ARG A 48 -1.17 -5.34 -12.91
CA ARG A 48 -2.40 -6.16 -12.97
C ARG A 48 -3.55 -5.38 -13.62
N ARG A 49 -4.45 -6.14 -14.25
CA ARG A 49 -5.68 -5.62 -14.84
C ARG A 49 -6.89 -5.92 -13.94
N LYS A 50 -7.84 -4.98 -13.88
CA LYS A 50 -9.13 -5.21 -13.22
C LYS A 50 -9.82 -6.41 -13.89
N SER A 51 -10.04 -7.45 -13.11
CA SER A 51 -10.66 -8.71 -13.54
C SER A 51 -11.24 -9.40 -12.31
N ASN A 52 -12.11 -10.41 -12.48
CA ASN A 52 -12.65 -11.16 -11.35
C ASN A 52 -11.54 -11.81 -10.48
N MET A 53 -10.36 -12.10 -11.05
CA MET A 53 -9.20 -12.57 -10.28
C MET A 53 -8.39 -11.43 -9.66
N GLY A 54 -8.44 -10.22 -10.24
CA GLY A 54 -7.64 -9.07 -9.83
C GLY A 54 -8.34 -8.15 -8.84
N GLN A 55 -9.68 -8.08 -8.82
CA GLN A 55 -10.42 -7.05 -8.09
C GLN A 55 -10.10 -6.98 -6.59
N ILE A 56 -9.72 -8.10 -5.97
CA ILE A 56 -9.28 -8.14 -4.57
C ILE A 56 -7.97 -7.39 -4.33
N TYR A 57 -7.09 -7.27 -5.32
CA TYR A 57 -5.86 -6.48 -5.22
C TYR A 57 -6.06 -5.02 -5.65
N TYR A 58 -7.17 -4.70 -6.31
CA TYR A 58 -7.46 -3.31 -6.70
C TYR A 58 -8.04 -2.49 -5.54
N GLY A 59 -8.70 -3.14 -4.59
CA GLY A 59 -9.32 -2.47 -3.45
C GLY A 59 -10.27 -1.35 -3.87
N LEU A 60 -10.06 -0.16 -3.32
CA LEU A 60 -10.85 1.04 -3.59
C LEU A 60 -10.35 1.82 -4.82
N SER A 61 -9.04 2.02 -4.94
CA SER A 61 -8.47 3.07 -5.80
C SER A 61 -7.54 2.54 -6.89
N ASN A 62 -6.63 1.60 -6.59
CA ASN A 62 -5.63 1.08 -7.52
C ASN A 62 -5.04 -0.26 -7.08
N PHE A 63 -4.29 -0.92 -7.97
CA PHE A 63 -3.33 -1.95 -7.56
C PHE A 63 -2.09 -1.29 -6.96
N PRO A 64 -1.66 -1.68 -5.74
CA PRO A 64 -0.35 -1.28 -5.22
C PRO A 64 0.76 -2.04 -5.95
N ASP A 65 2.02 -1.72 -5.66
CA ASP A 65 3.12 -2.40 -6.34
C ASP A 65 3.32 -3.84 -5.84
N ILE A 66 3.28 -4.02 -4.53
CA ILE A 66 3.48 -5.29 -3.85
C ILE A 66 2.37 -5.49 -2.81
N VAL A 67 1.84 -6.70 -2.72
CA VAL A 67 0.90 -7.10 -1.66
C VAL A 67 1.51 -8.16 -0.76
N ILE A 68 1.22 -8.06 0.54
CA ILE A 68 1.57 -9.04 1.54
C ILE A 68 0.34 -9.90 1.84
N LEU A 69 0.50 -11.22 1.78
CA LEU A 69 -0.57 -12.19 1.86
C LEU A 69 -0.25 -13.25 2.89
N ASP A 70 -1.29 -13.71 3.59
CA ASP A 70 -1.25 -14.99 4.30
C ASP A 70 -0.97 -16.12 3.28
N LYS A 71 -0.07 -17.06 3.60
CA LYS A 71 0.30 -18.16 2.68
C LYS A 71 -0.86 -19.09 2.33
N THR A 72 -1.93 -19.10 3.13
CA THR A 72 -3.17 -19.84 2.83
C THR A 72 -4.08 -19.09 1.85
N TYR A 73 -3.68 -17.90 1.38
CA TYR A 73 -4.41 -17.17 0.36
C TYR A 73 -4.46 -17.96 -0.96
N GLU A 74 -5.66 -18.10 -1.51
CA GLU A 74 -5.88 -18.73 -2.80
C GLU A 74 -6.47 -17.72 -3.79
N ASN A 75 -5.80 -17.57 -4.93
CA ASN A 75 -6.25 -16.71 -6.01
C ASN A 75 -7.42 -17.39 -6.75
N LYS A 76 -8.60 -16.78 -6.71
CA LYS A 76 -9.83 -17.29 -7.32
C LYS A 76 -10.58 -16.16 -7.99
N SER A 77 -11.31 -16.50 -9.04
CA SER A 77 -12.24 -15.60 -9.71
C SER A 77 -13.41 -15.27 -8.79
N ARG A 78 -13.68 -13.98 -8.59
CA ARG A 78 -14.71 -13.48 -7.68
C ARG A 78 -15.46 -12.32 -8.31
N LYS A 79 -16.79 -12.33 -8.13
CA LYS A 79 -17.66 -11.21 -8.52
C LYS A 79 -17.94 -10.25 -7.36
N SER A 80 -17.60 -10.65 -6.14
CA SER A 80 -17.69 -9.89 -4.90
C SER A 80 -16.66 -10.43 -3.89
N ILE A 81 -16.28 -9.62 -2.92
CA ILE A 81 -15.25 -9.93 -1.93
C ILE A 81 -15.91 -10.16 -0.58
N LYS A 82 -15.50 -11.24 0.09
CA LYS A 82 -15.96 -11.59 1.45
C LYS A 82 -14.89 -11.23 2.48
N ASN A 83 -15.31 -10.85 3.68
CA ASN A 83 -14.42 -10.50 4.81
C ASN A 83 -13.34 -11.57 5.05
N LYS A 84 -13.71 -12.86 5.12
CA LYS A 84 -12.76 -13.97 5.33
C LYS A 84 -11.62 -14.05 4.31
N GLU A 85 -11.85 -13.58 3.09
CA GLU A 85 -10.86 -13.60 2.01
C GLU A 85 -10.01 -12.33 2.03
N TRP A 86 -10.66 -11.20 2.31
CA TRP A 86 -10.00 -9.93 2.49
C TRP A 86 -9.02 -9.94 3.67
N LYS A 87 -9.37 -10.56 4.81
CA LYS A 87 -8.47 -10.75 5.96
C LYS A 87 -7.18 -11.54 5.68
N LYS A 88 -7.07 -12.17 4.50
CA LYS A 88 -5.84 -12.81 4.04
C LYS A 88 -4.88 -11.84 3.32
N LEU A 89 -5.33 -10.63 3.00
CA LEU A 89 -4.47 -9.51 2.63
C LEU A 89 -3.98 -8.89 3.95
N ARG A 90 -2.65 -8.84 4.09
CA ARG A 90 -1.98 -8.47 5.35
C ARG A 90 -1.31 -7.11 5.29
N GLY A 91 -1.22 -6.54 4.09
CA GLY A 91 -0.67 -5.22 3.85
C GLY A 91 -0.25 -5.06 2.39
N CYS A 92 0.28 -3.90 2.07
CA CYS A 92 0.90 -3.62 0.78
C CYS A 92 2.14 -2.74 0.91
N VAL A 93 2.81 -2.58 -0.22
CA VAL A 93 3.89 -1.62 -0.42
C VAL A 93 3.54 -0.81 -1.65
N GLU A 94 3.54 0.51 -1.48
CA GLU A 94 3.37 1.49 -2.52
C GLU A 94 4.68 2.27 -2.65
N VAL A 95 5.29 2.18 -3.82
CA VAL A 95 6.58 2.75 -4.15
C VAL A 95 6.36 3.94 -5.08
N LYS A 96 7.21 4.97 -4.93
CA LYS A 96 7.30 6.10 -5.85
C LYS A 96 8.66 6.12 -6.50
N ASN A 97 8.76 6.79 -7.65
CA ASN A 97 10.04 7.08 -8.29
C ASN A 97 11.06 7.59 -7.27
N LEU A 98 12.34 7.24 -7.49
CA LEU A 98 13.44 7.64 -6.64
C LEU A 98 13.40 9.16 -6.35
N LYS A 99 13.59 9.58 -5.10
CA LYS A 99 13.55 11.00 -4.67
C LYS A 99 12.22 11.74 -4.92
N TYR A 100 11.17 11.06 -5.37
CA TYR A 100 9.84 11.67 -5.51
C TYR A 100 9.30 12.08 -4.12
N PRO A 101 8.84 13.33 -3.92
CA PRO A 101 8.34 13.77 -2.63
C PRO A 101 7.12 12.95 -2.17
N LEU A 102 7.20 12.35 -0.98
CA LEU A 102 6.08 11.60 -0.42
C LEU A 102 5.03 12.55 0.19
N ILE A 103 3.75 12.19 0.07
CA ILE A 103 2.63 12.88 0.73
C ILE A 103 2.81 12.84 2.25
N THR A 104 3.07 13.97 2.90
CA THR A 104 3.34 14.03 4.34
C THR A 104 2.13 13.69 5.22
N GLU A 105 2.36 13.35 6.49
CA GLU A 105 1.30 13.06 7.45
C GLU A 105 0.35 14.27 7.62
N GLU A 106 0.90 15.50 7.66
CA GLU A 106 0.10 16.72 7.79
C GLU A 106 -0.87 16.87 6.60
N LYS A 107 -0.40 16.54 5.39
CA LYS A 107 -1.24 16.61 4.19
C LYS A 107 -2.34 15.54 4.20
N ILE A 108 -2.05 14.34 4.72
CA ILE A 108 -3.08 13.30 4.90
C ILE A 108 -4.13 13.80 5.91
N LYS A 109 -3.69 14.28 7.08
CA LYS A 109 -4.58 14.81 8.13
C LYS A 109 -5.45 15.96 7.63
N SER A 110 -4.88 16.90 6.87
CA SER A 110 -5.64 18.02 6.31
C SER A 110 -6.72 17.54 5.33
N THR A 111 -6.39 16.58 4.47
CA THR A 111 -7.37 16.03 3.51
C THR A 111 -8.47 15.25 4.21
N LEU A 112 -8.15 14.42 5.20
CA LEU A 112 -9.15 13.65 5.97
C LEU A 112 -10.06 14.56 6.81
N SER A 113 -9.56 15.71 7.25
CA SER A 113 -10.35 16.68 8.00
C SER A 113 -11.26 17.56 7.12
N ASN A 114 -11.08 17.52 5.79
CA ASN A 114 -11.84 18.33 4.85
C ASN A 114 -12.64 17.46 3.87
N SER A 115 -13.81 17.00 4.31
CA SER A 115 -14.70 16.14 3.50
C SER A 115 -15.35 16.85 2.30
N SER A 116 -14.99 18.11 2.02
CA SER A 116 -15.39 18.81 0.79
C SER A 116 -14.37 18.67 -0.35
N GLU A 117 -13.16 18.21 -0.06
CA GLU A 117 -12.07 18.17 -1.03
C GLU A 117 -12.13 16.92 -1.92
N HIS A 118 -11.95 17.13 -3.23
CA HIS A 118 -11.71 16.04 -4.17
C HIS A 118 -10.30 15.49 -3.96
N LEU A 119 -10.18 14.17 -3.78
CA LEU A 119 -8.85 13.55 -3.69
C LEU A 119 -8.10 13.71 -5.01
N THR A 120 -6.85 14.17 -4.93
CA THR A 120 -5.92 13.96 -6.03
C THR A 120 -5.75 12.46 -6.26
N ARG A 121 -5.38 12.06 -7.49
CA ARG A 121 -5.16 10.64 -7.81
C ARG A 121 -4.20 9.96 -6.83
N GLU A 122 -3.09 10.62 -6.51
CA GLU A 122 -2.06 10.09 -5.63
C GLU A 122 -2.54 9.96 -4.18
N MET A 123 -3.24 10.97 -3.65
CA MET A 123 -3.82 10.90 -2.30
C MET A 123 -4.90 9.82 -2.23
N GLY A 124 -5.73 9.71 -3.26
CA GLY A 124 -6.73 8.65 -3.37
C GLY A 124 -6.12 7.25 -3.47
N GLN A 125 -4.96 7.09 -4.10
CA GLN A 125 -4.21 5.84 -4.07
C GLN A 125 -3.78 5.50 -2.64
N LEU A 126 -3.05 6.40 -1.97
CA LEU A 126 -2.53 6.15 -0.63
C LEU A 126 -3.64 5.90 0.41
N ILE A 127 -4.70 6.71 0.44
CA ILE A 127 -5.83 6.51 1.35
C ILE A 127 -6.57 5.21 1.00
N GLY A 128 -6.79 4.94 -0.29
CA GLY A 128 -7.43 3.71 -0.74
C GLY A 128 -6.65 2.45 -0.33
N ASP A 129 -5.33 2.50 -0.43
CA ASP A 129 -4.43 1.44 0.01
C ASP A 129 -4.43 1.27 1.52
N LEU A 130 -4.39 2.37 2.28
CA LEU A 130 -4.46 2.32 3.74
C LEU A 130 -5.77 1.69 4.22
N LEU A 131 -6.90 2.11 3.66
CA LEU A 131 -8.21 1.55 4.01
C LEU A 131 -8.31 0.07 3.61
N TRP A 132 -7.86 -0.28 2.40
CA TRP A 132 -8.03 -1.65 1.90
C TRP A 132 -7.01 -2.64 2.47
N TYR A 133 -5.75 -2.26 2.61
CA TYR A 133 -4.68 -3.17 3.06
C TYR A 133 -4.37 -3.04 4.55
N LYS A 134 -4.89 -2.00 5.21
CA LYS A 134 -4.67 -1.65 6.63
C LYS A 134 -3.23 -1.33 7.02
N LYS A 135 -2.24 -1.85 6.30
CA LYS A 135 -0.80 -1.68 6.57
C LYS A 135 -0.10 -1.40 5.26
N VAL A 136 0.54 -0.23 5.17
CA VAL A 136 1.15 0.27 3.94
C VAL A 136 2.56 0.71 4.24
N ILE A 137 3.54 0.10 3.57
CA ILE A 137 4.85 0.74 3.43
C ILE A 137 4.75 1.72 2.27
N TYR A 138 5.06 2.99 2.53
CA TYR A 138 5.10 4.05 1.53
C TYR A 138 6.53 4.59 1.40
N THR A 139 7.12 4.48 0.21
CA THR A 139 8.55 4.78 0.02
C THR A 139 8.88 5.30 -1.37
N ASN A 140 9.95 6.08 -1.47
CA ASN A 140 10.59 6.47 -2.73
C ASN A 140 12.03 5.90 -2.85
N GLY A 141 12.35 4.84 -2.09
CA GLY A 141 13.70 4.28 -2.02
C GLY A 141 14.70 5.06 -1.14
N ILE A 142 14.38 6.26 -0.65
CA ILE A 142 15.23 7.01 0.29
C ILE A 142 14.47 7.24 1.60
N GLU A 143 13.29 7.84 1.52
CA GLU A 143 12.36 7.98 2.62
C GLU A 143 11.45 6.74 2.70
N TRP A 144 11.20 6.29 3.93
CA TRP A 144 10.38 5.12 4.22
C TRP A 144 9.42 5.42 5.36
N ARG A 145 8.14 5.15 5.11
CA ARG A 145 7.07 5.29 6.10
C ARG A 145 6.24 4.02 6.18
N PHE A 146 5.69 3.79 7.36
CA PHE A 146 4.75 2.73 7.62
C PHE A 146 3.45 3.32 8.16
N LEU A 147 2.39 3.19 7.39
CA LEU A 147 1.05 3.62 7.77
C LEU A 147 0.24 2.39 8.21
N SER A 148 -0.47 2.49 9.33
CA SER A 148 -1.33 1.43 9.83
C SER A 148 -2.67 1.94 10.30
N LEU A 149 -3.75 1.32 9.84
CA LEU A 149 -5.13 1.57 10.25
C LEU A 149 -5.48 0.73 11.48
N ASP A 150 -6.17 1.32 12.44
CA ASP A 150 -6.66 0.60 13.62
C ASP A 150 -7.72 -0.45 13.23
N ASP A 151 -7.63 -1.65 13.80
CA ASP A 151 -8.55 -2.74 13.47
C ASP A 151 -9.92 -2.51 14.12
N ARG A 152 -10.94 -2.23 13.28
CA ARG A 152 -12.33 -2.01 13.70
C ARG A 152 -13.29 -2.66 12.73
N GLU A 153 -14.09 -3.60 13.23
CA GLU A 153 -15.01 -4.41 12.42
C GLU A 153 -16.06 -3.56 11.65
N GLU A 154 -16.50 -2.44 12.23
CA GLU A 154 -17.43 -1.52 11.57
C GLU A 154 -16.82 -0.86 10.32
N ILE A 155 -15.56 -0.43 10.43
CA ILE A 155 -14.80 0.17 9.33
C ILE A 155 -14.57 -0.88 8.24
N ASP A 156 -14.18 -2.08 8.64
CA ASP A 156 -13.98 -3.24 7.75
C ASP A 156 -15.20 -3.52 6.89
N ASN A 157 -16.38 -3.61 7.51
CA ASN A 157 -17.62 -3.91 6.80
C ASN A 157 -17.96 -2.80 5.81
N THR A 158 -17.77 -1.54 6.20
CA THR A 158 -17.99 -0.37 5.34
C THR A 158 -17.08 -0.42 4.12
N ILE A 159 -15.78 -0.68 4.30
CA ILE A 159 -14.78 -0.73 3.22
C ILE A 159 -15.09 -1.87 2.25
N ILE A 160 -15.41 -3.07 2.76
CA ILE A 160 -15.79 -4.22 1.92
C ILE A 160 -17.05 -3.89 1.10
N GLU A 161 -18.06 -3.27 1.73
CA GLU A 161 -19.28 -2.87 1.04
C GLU A 161 -18.98 -1.90 -0.11
N MET A 162 -18.13 -0.90 0.13
CA MET A 162 -17.74 0.06 -0.91
C MET A 162 -17.00 -0.58 -2.07
N VAL A 163 -16.06 -1.49 -1.79
CA VAL A 163 -15.36 -2.20 -2.87
C VAL A 163 -16.33 -3.07 -3.67
N ASN A 164 -17.31 -3.72 -3.02
CA ASN A 164 -18.33 -4.48 -3.73
C ASN A 164 -19.25 -3.59 -4.58
N LYS A 165 -19.67 -2.43 -4.08
CA LYS A 165 -20.42 -1.41 -4.85
C LYS A 165 -19.64 -0.92 -6.06
N ARG A 166 -18.33 -0.65 -5.91
CA ARG A 166 -17.44 -0.33 -7.03
C ARG A 166 -17.43 -1.44 -8.06
N ILE A 167 -17.23 -2.70 -7.63
CA ILE A 167 -17.16 -3.86 -8.52
C ILE A 167 -18.47 -4.04 -9.31
N GLU A 168 -19.62 -3.78 -8.71
CA GLU A 168 -20.92 -3.82 -9.36
C GLU A 168 -21.08 -2.68 -10.37
N SER A 169 -20.85 -1.44 -9.94
CA SER A 169 -20.95 -0.24 -10.77
C SER A 169 -20.03 -0.30 -12.00
N GLU A 170 -18.77 -0.72 -11.84
CA GLU A 170 -17.81 -0.83 -12.94
C GLU A 170 -18.19 -1.93 -13.96
N LYS A 171 -18.92 -2.98 -13.55
CA LYS A 171 -19.41 -4.02 -14.50
C LYS A 171 -20.49 -3.47 -15.42
N GLU A 172 -21.25 -2.49 -14.97
CA GLU A 172 -22.27 -1.79 -15.76
C GLU A 172 -21.65 -0.72 -16.68
N GLY A 173 -20.32 -0.55 -16.65
CA GLY A 173 -19.60 0.47 -17.42
C GLY A 173 -19.60 1.85 -16.76
N ASN A 174 -20.05 1.95 -15.51
CA ASN A 174 -20.13 3.21 -14.78
C ASN A 174 -18.81 3.50 -14.04
N SER A 175 -18.48 4.79 -13.87
CA SER A 175 -17.45 5.21 -12.94
C SER A 175 -17.99 5.19 -11.51
N PHE A 176 -17.13 4.87 -10.55
CA PHE A 176 -17.50 4.82 -9.14
C PHE A 176 -16.57 5.69 -8.31
N ASP A 177 -17.11 6.78 -7.77
CA ASP A 177 -16.42 7.65 -6.82
C ASP A 177 -16.60 7.10 -5.39
N TRP A 178 -15.67 6.25 -4.98
CA TRP A 178 -15.72 5.65 -3.65
C TRP A 178 -15.54 6.69 -2.53
N TRP A 179 -14.76 7.75 -2.76
CA TRP A 179 -14.47 8.76 -1.75
C TRP A 179 -15.74 9.50 -1.33
N LYS A 180 -16.57 9.88 -2.30
CA LYS A 180 -17.87 10.53 -2.02
C LYS A 180 -18.74 9.73 -1.05
N ASN A 181 -18.60 8.42 -1.01
CA ASN A 181 -19.41 7.53 -0.18
C ASN A 181 -18.79 7.25 1.21
N ILE A 182 -17.52 7.56 1.43
CA ILE A 182 -16.82 7.27 2.71
C ILE A 182 -16.02 8.43 3.29
N LYS A 183 -16.08 9.62 2.68
CA LYS A 183 -15.39 10.83 3.14
C LYS A 183 -15.73 11.25 4.57
N ASP A 184 -16.90 10.84 5.07
CA ASP A 184 -17.36 11.13 6.44
C ASP A 184 -17.10 9.94 7.39
N LEU A 185 -16.45 8.86 6.91
CA LEU A 185 -16.04 7.73 7.73
C LEU A 185 -14.93 8.16 8.69
N SER A 186 -15.21 8.14 9.99
CA SER A 186 -14.21 8.44 11.01
C SER A 186 -13.32 7.23 11.27
N PHE A 187 -12.03 7.38 10.98
CA PHE A 187 -11.02 6.37 11.27
C PHE A 187 -9.72 7.00 11.77
N SER A 188 -8.95 6.19 12.48
CA SER A 188 -7.68 6.54 13.09
C SER A 188 -6.61 5.67 12.45
N TYR A 189 -5.46 6.28 12.19
CA TYR A 189 -4.30 5.60 11.65
C TYR A 189 -3.04 6.13 12.33
N THR A 190 -2.00 5.31 12.30
CA THR A 190 -0.65 5.69 12.72
C THR A 190 0.22 5.86 11.48
N ASP A 191 1.10 6.86 11.49
CA ASP A 191 2.11 7.09 10.46
C ASP A 191 3.49 7.12 11.12
N ILE A 192 4.28 6.08 10.86
CA ILE A 192 5.60 5.91 11.45
C ILE A 192 6.64 6.26 10.39
N CYS A 193 7.44 7.28 10.67
CA CYS A 193 8.65 7.56 9.90
C CYS A 193 9.72 6.51 10.23
N LEU A 194 9.91 5.55 9.33
CA LEU A 194 10.96 4.55 9.45
C LEU A 194 12.32 5.21 9.22
N SER A 195 12.43 6.05 8.19
CA SER A 195 13.61 6.85 7.91
C SER A 195 13.31 7.99 6.93
N LYS A 196 13.98 9.14 7.09
CA LYS A 196 13.97 10.23 6.11
C LYS A 196 15.06 10.09 5.05
N ASP A 197 16.16 9.41 5.41
CA ASP A 197 17.23 9.01 4.51
C ASP A 197 17.79 7.67 4.99
N CYS A 198 17.28 6.58 4.41
CA CYS A 198 17.64 5.23 4.86
C CYS A 198 19.12 4.91 4.66
N ILE A 199 19.81 5.57 3.73
CA ILE A 199 21.24 5.35 3.49
C ILE A 199 22.05 5.96 4.65
N GLN A 200 21.69 7.17 5.09
CA GLN A 200 22.35 7.81 6.23
C GLN A 200 21.97 7.14 7.55
N GLU A 201 20.72 6.72 7.71
CA GLU A 201 20.14 6.20 8.96
C GLU A 201 20.08 4.67 9.01
N TRP A 202 20.90 3.99 8.21
CA TRP A 202 20.74 2.57 7.87
C TRP A 202 20.46 1.62 9.03
N ASP A 203 21.27 1.67 10.09
CA ASP A 203 21.13 0.71 11.20
C ASP A 203 19.81 0.88 11.96
N GLU A 204 19.41 2.14 12.20
CA GLU A 204 18.14 2.45 12.86
C GLU A 204 16.95 2.18 11.92
N PHE A 205 17.09 2.49 10.64
CA PHE A 205 16.12 2.14 9.61
C PHE A 205 15.85 0.63 9.58
N VAL A 206 16.89 -0.18 9.49
CA VAL A 206 16.79 -1.65 9.47
C VAL A 206 16.14 -2.19 10.74
N LYS A 207 16.48 -1.61 11.90
CA LYS A 207 15.85 -1.98 13.17
C LYS A 207 14.34 -1.72 13.14
N LYS A 208 13.92 -0.51 12.78
CA LYS A 208 12.49 -0.14 12.68
C LYS A 208 11.73 -0.98 11.66
N VAL A 209 12.32 -1.28 10.50
CA VAL A 209 11.70 -2.15 9.50
C VAL A 209 11.45 -3.54 10.07
N LYS A 210 12.39 -4.11 10.83
CA LYS A 210 12.25 -5.44 11.45
C LYS A 210 11.15 -5.51 12.52
N GLU A 211 10.77 -4.37 13.09
CA GLU A 211 9.69 -4.26 14.08
C GLU A 211 8.29 -4.23 13.43
N ILE A 212 8.20 -4.12 12.10
CA ILE A 212 6.92 -4.13 11.39
C ILE A 212 6.21 -5.48 11.55
N GLU A 213 4.97 -5.43 12.01
CA GLU A 213 4.07 -6.57 12.07
C GLU A 213 2.95 -6.47 11.04
N TRP A 214 2.88 -7.43 10.12
CA TRP A 214 1.86 -7.54 9.06
C TRP A 214 0.61 -8.30 9.50
#